data_AF-W3XLJ4-F1
#
_entry.id   AF-W3XLJ4-F1
#
_cell.length_a   1.000
_cell.length_b   1.000
_cell.length_c   1.000
_cell.angle_alpha   90.00
_cell.angle_beta   90.00
_cell.angle_gamma   90.00
#
_symmetry.space_group_name_H-M   'P 1'
#
loop_
_entity.id
_entity.type
_entity.pdbx_description
1 polymer ?
#
loop_
_entity_poly.entity_id
_entity_poly.type
_entity_poly.pdbx_seq_one_letter_code
_entity_poly.pdbx_strand_id
1 'polypeptide(L)'
;MASFDWLVKVKTWVFPVFVPIASFDDIFAPRLIQALEDAFEQPPYPIKGLLFTNPNNPFGQAYPRETIVEIIKWCDRKRLT
;
A
#
# COMPACT_ATOMS: atom_id res chain seq x y z
N MET A 1 -11.50 -7.35 12.58
CA MET A 1 -10.17 -7.78 12.11
C MET A 1 -10.40 -8.53 10.82
N ALA A 2 -9.88 -8.05 9.69
CA ALA A 2 -10.16 -8.70 8.40
C ALA A 2 -9.48 -10.07 8.35
N SER A 3 -10.12 -11.05 7.70
CA SER A 3 -9.63 -12.44 7.62
C SER A 3 -8.22 -12.54 7.03
N PHE A 4 -7.86 -11.59 6.16
CA PHE A 4 -6.56 -11.48 5.51
C PHE A 4 -5.43 -11.15 6.51
N ASP A 5 -5.65 -10.19 7.40
CA ASP A 5 -4.65 -9.70 8.36
C ASP A 5 -4.23 -10.80 9.32
N TRP A 6 -5.21 -11.59 9.78
CA TRP A 6 -4.98 -12.73 10.64
C TRP A 6 -4.12 -13.78 9.93
N LEU A 7 -4.43 -14.11 8.68
CA LEU A 7 -3.74 -15.15 7.93
C LEU A 7 -2.28 -14.77 7.63
N VAL A 8 -2.03 -13.52 7.23
CA VAL A 8 -0.66 -13.01 7.01
C VAL A 8 0.11 -13.08 8.33
N LYS A 9 -0.45 -12.56 9.42
CA LYS A 9 0.22 -12.51 10.72
C LYS A 9 0.57 -13.91 11.25
N VAL A 10 -0.37 -14.84 11.26
CA VAL A 10 -0.19 -16.17 11.88
C VAL A 10 0.85 -17.02 11.16
N LYS A 11 0.91 -16.94 9.82
CA LYS A 11 1.81 -17.80 9.04
C LYS A 11 3.20 -17.22 8.83
N THR A 12 3.32 -15.90 8.80
CA THR A 12 4.56 -15.24 8.35
C THR A 12 5.21 -14.35 9.39
N TRP A 13 4.51 -14.06 10.51
CA TRP A 13 4.92 -13.02 11.47
C TRP A 13 5.11 -11.63 10.82
N VAL A 14 4.52 -11.40 9.65
CA VAL A 14 4.43 -10.07 9.03
C VAL A 14 3.17 -9.38 9.52
N PHE A 15 3.32 -8.12 9.90
CA PHE A 15 2.24 -7.27 10.40
C PHE A 15 1.90 -6.22 9.35
N PRO A 16 0.69 -6.24 8.76
CA PRO A 16 0.31 -5.24 7.79
C PRO A 16 0.18 -3.87 8.45
N VAL A 17 0.72 -2.84 7.79
CA VAL A 17 0.45 -1.43 8.10
C VAL A 17 -0.48 -0.91 7.02
N PHE A 18 -1.67 -0.45 7.42
CA PHE A 18 -2.69 -0.01 6.47
C PHE A 18 -2.47 1.42 6.03
N VAL A 19 -2.65 1.64 4.74
CA VAL A 19 -2.69 2.97 4.13
C VAL A 19 -4.16 3.36 4.02
N PRO A 20 -4.63 4.39 4.74
CA PRO A 20 -6.01 4.81 4.68
C PRO A 20 -6.31 5.46 3.32
N ILE A 21 -7.31 4.93 2.61
CA ILE A 21 -7.81 5.46 1.35
C ILE A 21 -9.32 5.65 1.51
N ALA A 22 -9.80 6.88 1.40
CA ALA A 22 -11.20 7.21 1.67
C ALA A 22 -12.11 6.90 0.47
N SER A 23 -11.60 7.06 -0.75
CA SER A 23 -12.34 6.85 -1.99
C SER A 23 -11.45 6.27 -3.10
N PHE A 24 -12.09 5.76 -4.16
CA PHE A 24 -11.33 5.32 -5.33
C PHE A 24 -10.52 6.45 -5.96
N ASP A 25 -11.01 7.69 -5.94
CA ASP A 25 -10.29 8.86 -6.47
C ASP A 25 -9.00 9.18 -5.71
N ASP A 26 -8.84 8.64 -4.50
CA ASP A 26 -7.63 8.81 -3.69
C ASP A 26 -6.54 7.80 -4.05
N ILE A 27 -6.84 6.76 -4.85
CA ILE A 27 -5.80 5.84 -5.35
C ILE A 27 -4.97 6.46 -6.47
N PHE A 28 -5.40 7.59 -7.03
CA PHE A 28 -4.67 8.27 -8.10
C PHE A 28 -3.50 9.06 -7.50
N ALA A 29 -2.36 9.05 -8.19
CA ALA A 29 -1.28 9.97 -7.88
C ALA A 29 -1.76 11.43 -8.08
N PRO A 30 -1.37 12.39 -7.21
CA PRO A 30 -0.35 12.27 -6.17
C PRO A 30 -0.87 11.82 -4.79
N ARG A 31 -2.19 11.76 -4.57
CA ARG A 31 -2.79 11.52 -3.25
C ARG A 31 -2.38 10.18 -2.64
N LEU A 32 -2.34 9.12 -3.45
CA LEU A 32 -1.87 7.83 -2.99
C LEU A 32 -0.43 7.87 -2.46
N ILE A 33 0.46 8.61 -3.12
CA ILE A 33 1.86 8.71 -2.71
C ILE A 33 1.97 9.44 -1.37
N GLN A 34 1.16 10.48 -1.16
CA GLN A 34 1.11 11.15 0.14
C GLN A 34 0.63 10.20 1.25
N ALA A 35 -0.44 9.44 1.00
CA ALA A 35 -0.93 8.47 1.99
C ALA A 35 0.10 7.38 2.32
N LEU A 36 0.91 6.97 1.32
CA LEU A 36 2.03 6.05 1.51
C LEU A 36 3.16 6.68 2.35
N GLU A 37 3.49 7.96 2.12
CA GLU A 37 4.46 8.70 2.92
C GLU A 37 4.02 8.80 4.38
N ASP A 38 2.78 9.21 4.63
CA ASP A 38 2.22 9.37 5.98
C ASP A 38 2.25 8.03 6.76
N ALA A 39 1.93 6.92 6.09
CA ALA A 39 1.99 5.58 6.68
C ALA A 39 3.43 5.08 6.91
N PHE A 40 4.42 5.63 6.21
CA PHE A 40 5.83 5.23 6.28
C PHE A 40 6.66 6.09 7.25
N GLU A 41 6.22 7.29 7.62
CA GLU A 41 7.00 8.23 8.44
C GLU A 41 7.25 7.72 9.87
N GLN A 42 6.24 7.14 10.51
CA GLN A 42 6.33 6.60 11.87
C GLN A 42 5.63 5.24 11.97
N PRO A 43 6.15 4.20 11.30
CA PRO A 43 5.47 2.93 11.24
C PRO A 43 5.68 2.19 12.58
N PRO A 44 4.67 1.45 13.06
CA PRO A 44 4.79 0.67 14.31
C PRO A 44 5.84 -0.45 14.20
N TYR A 45 6.23 -0.83 12.98
CA TYR A 45 7.18 -1.88 12.65
C TYR A 45 8.02 -1.48 11.43
N PRO A 46 9.22 -2.06 11.23
CA PRO A 46 9.99 -1.84 10.02
C PRO A 46 9.23 -2.30 8.76
N ILE A 47 8.98 -1.37 7.83
CA ILE A 47 8.35 -1.68 6.55
C ILE A 47 9.36 -2.39 5.64
N LYS A 48 8.96 -3.53 5.08
CA LYS A 48 9.81 -4.38 4.21
C LYS A 48 9.33 -4.47 2.76
N GLY A 49 8.14 -3.98 2.47
CA GLY A 49 7.57 -3.98 1.14
C GLY A 49 6.21 -3.32 1.12
N LEU A 50 5.71 -3.10 -0.09
CA LEU A 50 4.36 -2.61 -0.35
C LEU A 50 3.54 -3.72 -1.02
N LEU A 51 2.34 -3.96 -0.50
CA LEU A 51 1.37 -4.88 -1.10
C LEU A 51 0.15 -4.09 -1.56
N PHE A 52 -0.20 -4.23 -2.84
CA PHE A 52 -1.44 -3.70 -3.40
C PHE A 52 -2.04 -4.72 -4.37
N THR A 53 -3.35 -4.62 -4.61
CA THR A 53 -4.07 -5.50 -5.54
C THR A 53 -4.33 -4.76 -6.84
N ASN A 54 -4.11 -5.41 -7.98
CA ASN A 54 -4.44 -4.86 -9.29
C ASN A 54 -5.05 -5.97 -10.17
N PRO A 55 -6.34 -5.90 -10.57
CA PRO A 55 -7.31 -4.85 -10.24
C PRO A 55 -7.51 -4.68 -8.72
N ASN A 56 -7.78 -3.45 -8.29
CA ASN A 56 -7.98 -3.15 -6.88
C ASN A 56 -9.18 -3.92 -6.33
N ASN A 57 -9.02 -4.55 -5.17
CA ASN A 57 -10.11 -5.11 -4.38
C ASN A 57 -10.37 -4.17 -3.19
N PRO A 58 -11.60 -3.61 -3.00
CA PRO A 58 -12.89 -4.05 -3.54
C PRO A 58 -13.39 -3.33 -4.81
N PHE A 59 -12.66 -2.34 -5.32
CA PHE A 59 -13.20 -1.44 -6.36
C PHE A 59 -13.30 -2.07 -7.76
N GLY A 60 -12.64 -3.19 -8.01
CA GLY A 60 -12.66 -3.93 -9.28
C GLY A 60 -11.98 -3.21 -10.45
N GLN A 61 -11.24 -2.13 -10.19
CA GLN A 61 -10.65 -1.26 -11.20
C GLN A 61 -9.12 -1.33 -11.18
N ALA A 62 -8.51 -1.25 -12.36
CA ALA A 62 -7.06 -1.23 -12.48
C ALA A 62 -6.50 0.14 -12.09
N TYR A 63 -5.30 0.13 -11.50
CA TYR A 63 -4.55 1.36 -11.29
C TYR A 63 -4.11 1.95 -12.64
N PRO A 64 -4.19 3.27 -12.84
CA PRO A 64 -3.56 3.92 -13.98
C PRO A 64 -2.06 3.61 -14.01
N ARG A 65 -1.50 3.52 -15.23
CA ARG A 65 -0.09 3.23 -15.42
C ARG A 65 0.80 4.24 -14.70
N GLU A 66 0.44 5.51 -14.78
CA GLU A 66 1.16 6.63 -14.19
C GLU A 66 1.24 6.46 -12.66
N THR A 67 0.13 6.05 -12.05
CA THR A 67 0.08 5.75 -10.62
C THR A 67 1.01 4.60 -10.25
N ILE A 68 1.01 3.50 -11.01
CA ILE A 68 1.92 2.36 -10.75
C ILE A 68 3.39 2.79 -10.88
N VAL A 69 3.72 3.61 -11.88
CA VAL A 69 5.07 4.15 -12.07
C VAL A 69 5.49 5.00 -10.87
N GLU A 70 4.61 5.86 -10.35
CA GLU A 70 4.91 6.67 -9.17
C GLU A 70 5.05 5.84 -7.90
N ILE A 71 4.25 4.77 -7.74
CA ILE A 71 4.41 3.79 -6.65
C ILE A 71 5.80 3.14 -6.71
N ILE A 72 6.23 2.67 -7.88
CA ILE A 72 7.53 2.01 -8.03
C ILE A 72 8.68 2.97 -7.72
N LYS A 73 8.63 4.21 -8.24
CA LYS A 73 9.62 5.24 -7.92
C LYS A 73 9.64 5.56 -6.43
N TRP A 74 8.48 5.56 -5.77
CA TRP A 74 8.39 5.76 -4.32
C TRP A 74 9.04 4.59 -3.56
N CYS A 75 8.74 3.34 -3.94
CA CYS A 75 9.35 2.15 -3.35
C CYS A 75 10.88 2.17 -3.47
N ASP A 76 11.42 2.56 -4.63
CA ASP A 76 12.86 2.70 -4.86
C ASP A 76 13.49 3.73 -3.90
N ARG A 77 12.90 4.93 -3.79
CA ARG A 77 13.36 5.96 -2.83
C ARG A 77 13.35 5.49 -1.38
N LYS A 78 12.41 4.61 -1.01
CA LYS A 78 12.28 4.02 0.32
C LYS A 78 13.06 2.71 0.51
N ARG A 79 13.77 2.23 -0.53
CA ARG A 79 14.52 0.96 -0.54
C ARG A 79 13.65 -0.26 -0.23
N LEU A 80 12.46 -0.30 -0.84
CA LEU A 80 11.51 -1.42 -0.77
C LEU A 80 11.61 -2.37 -1.98
N THR A 81 12.51 -2.08 -2.92
CA THR A 81 12.80 -2.84 -4.15
C THR A 81 14.29 -2.88 -4.41
#